data_AF-A2EHE7-F1
#
_entry.id   AF-A2EHE7-F1
#
_cell.length_a   1.000
_cell.length_b   1.000
_cell.length_c   1.000
_cell.angle_alpha   90.00
_cell.angle_beta   90.00
_cell.angle_gamma   90.00
#
_symmetry.space_group_name_H-M   'P 1'
#
loop_
_entity.id
_entity.type
_entity.pdbx_description
1 polymer ?
#
loop_
_entity_poly.entity_id
_entity_poly.type
_entity_poly.pdbx_seq_one_letter_code
_entity_poly.pdbx_strand_id
1 'polypeptide(L)'
;MIASANPKEKSFGYKTQNPFNLWRHSLKSMISVVPEIFDSSDFKTDLSTGIVAVSLYNLEKNMVLSGLELSSRHYCWNDLKNKDPASISDIVSYQICHNILRYGIESVIRLSDPSPTRISAQFKELSNIPKSKRCLFIYIGHGSPKPISEAGIALTPDETTGAETITGKQLLESMPIPSCFIFDSDYSGLLFNEISDPNSKSDRFAFFSCGPTEKVPHKIGLPSDLFTSCLLTPANVAILWGSRQFYYFMTGGAHEFHLSYFNEENGVKPHLLAFTYEIERLLTVLVRAMAYSVMPVDMLYNCFYRDPKIGQIFINFCLYKRISRDIGINPLCYPEIPNFSDHQLWEFFDLYLDRVLLRLVQLENNPSISKATIPTDFSSFSNDAITAIEHILKLHVFDSVPNEISLLPIILSETSLQLRGMMAICNYIDLGEMAIRSLICYGIMPVIMSLPYRENPDLILPVAYCAAKMQCYSLIGDIILRSFTCSALPLRSVLFEAAKKT
;
A
#
# COMPACT_ATOMS: atom_id res chain seq x y z
N MET A 1 -32.54 -36.98 -57.05
CA MET A 1 -33.35 -35.76 -57.17
C MET A 1 -33.99 -35.49 -55.82
N ILE A 2 -33.77 -34.28 -55.30
CA ILE A 2 -34.73 -33.43 -54.57
C ILE A 2 -35.46 -34.04 -53.34
N ALA A 3 -34.99 -33.57 -52.18
CA ALA A 3 -35.71 -33.00 -51.02
C ALA A 3 -37.07 -33.54 -50.54
N SER A 4 -37.20 -33.71 -49.22
CA SER A 4 -38.25 -33.07 -48.38
C SER A 4 -38.05 -33.48 -46.90
N ALA A 5 -37.60 -32.58 -46.03
CA ALA A 5 -38.44 -31.74 -45.15
C ALA A 5 -39.07 -32.53 -43.97
N ASN A 6 -38.40 -32.47 -42.80
CA ASN A 6 -38.98 -32.87 -41.52
C ASN A 6 -40.07 -31.86 -41.09
N PRO A 7 -41.21 -32.33 -40.55
CA PRO A 7 -42.32 -31.46 -40.16
C PRO A 7 -42.09 -30.80 -38.79
N LYS A 8 -42.63 -29.59 -38.69
CA LYS A 8 -42.65 -28.68 -37.55
C LYS A 8 -43.21 -29.32 -36.27
N GLU A 9 -42.43 -29.36 -35.19
CA GLU A 9 -42.99 -29.38 -33.84
C GLU A 9 -43.41 -27.97 -33.44
N LYS A 10 -44.72 -27.79 -33.26
CA LYS A 10 -45.33 -26.58 -32.70
C LYS A 10 -44.98 -26.53 -31.20
N SER A 11 -44.14 -25.58 -30.80
CA SER A 11 -44.00 -25.22 -29.39
C SER A 11 -45.28 -24.55 -28.90
N PHE A 12 -46.13 -25.30 -28.19
CA PHE A 12 -47.24 -24.72 -27.43
C PHE A 12 -46.66 -23.84 -26.32
N GLY A 13 -46.90 -22.53 -26.41
CA GLY A 13 -46.58 -21.58 -25.36
C GLY A 13 -47.52 -21.78 -24.17
N TYR A 14 -47.03 -22.40 -23.11
CA TYR A 14 -47.65 -22.26 -21.79
C TYR A 14 -47.15 -20.96 -21.15
N LYS A 15 -47.96 -19.90 -21.25
CA LYS A 15 -47.90 -18.78 -20.30
C LYS A 15 -48.37 -19.30 -18.95
N THR A 16 -47.45 -19.77 -18.12
CA THR A 16 -47.72 -19.98 -16.68
C THR A 16 -47.83 -18.61 -16.02
N GLN A 17 -49.06 -18.11 -15.89
CA GLN A 17 -49.37 -17.02 -14.96
C GLN A 17 -49.08 -17.52 -13.55
N ASN A 18 -48.23 -16.80 -12.81
CA ASN A 18 -47.92 -17.06 -11.41
C ASN A 18 -49.16 -16.73 -10.57
N PRO A 19 -49.89 -17.71 -10.01
CA PRO A 19 -51.18 -17.46 -9.38
C PRO A 19 -51.07 -16.83 -7.98
N PHE A 20 -49.86 -16.61 -7.46
CA PHE A 20 -49.66 -16.11 -6.09
C PHE A 20 -48.71 -14.91 -5.96
N ASN A 21 -48.10 -14.40 -7.04
CA ASN A 21 -47.09 -13.32 -6.97
C ASN A 21 -46.01 -13.53 -5.88
N LEU A 22 -45.72 -14.78 -5.52
CA LEU A 22 -44.68 -15.12 -4.55
C LEU A 22 -43.35 -15.32 -5.28
N TRP A 23 -42.31 -14.60 -4.84
CA TRP A 23 -40.94 -14.61 -5.37
C TRP A 23 -40.32 -16.02 -5.51
N ARG A 24 -40.80 -17.00 -4.74
CA ARG A 24 -40.29 -18.37 -4.69
C ARG A 24 -40.57 -19.22 -5.93
N HIS A 25 -41.40 -18.76 -6.87
CA HIS A 25 -41.77 -19.56 -8.06
C HIS A 25 -41.15 -19.05 -9.36
N SER A 26 -40.24 -18.08 -9.29
CA SER A 26 -39.30 -17.76 -10.36
C SER A 26 -38.23 -18.86 -10.43
N LEU A 27 -38.52 -19.96 -11.13
CA LEU A 27 -37.60 -21.08 -11.34
C LEU A 27 -36.28 -20.67 -12.01
N LYS A 28 -36.20 -19.49 -12.63
CA LYS A 28 -34.96 -18.95 -13.21
C LYS A 28 -33.95 -18.46 -12.17
N SER A 29 -34.35 -18.18 -10.92
CA SER A 29 -33.46 -17.52 -9.93
C SER A 29 -33.10 -18.36 -8.70
N MET A 30 -33.60 -19.59 -8.54
CA MET A 30 -33.37 -20.38 -7.32
C MET A 30 -32.67 -21.73 -7.50
N ILE A 31 -32.36 -22.16 -8.72
CA ILE A 31 -31.63 -23.42 -8.95
C ILE A 31 -30.58 -23.22 -10.03
N SER A 32 -29.58 -22.41 -9.74
CA SER A 32 -28.25 -22.57 -10.33
C SER A 32 -27.25 -22.49 -9.18
N VAL A 33 -27.22 -23.53 -8.36
CA VAL A 33 -25.99 -23.80 -7.59
C VAL A 33 -24.99 -24.22 -8.66
N VAL A 34 -24.13 -23.29 -9.07
CA VAL A 34 -22.96 -23.60 -9.87
C VAL A 34 -21.80 -23.68 -8.88
N PRO A 35 -21.45 -24.87 -8.37
CA PRO A 35 -20.18 -25.04 -7.69
C PRO A 35 -19.12 -25.22 -8.77
N GLU A 36 -18.67 -24.12 -9.37
CA GLU A 36 -17.40 -24.16 -10.09
C GLU A 36 -16.29 -23.89 -9.07
N ILE A 37 -15.77 -25.00 -8.56
CA ILE A 37 -14.55 -25.05 -7.75
C ILE A 37 -13.42 -24.65 -8.69
N PHE A 38 -13.07 -23.36 -8.68
CA PHE A 38 -11.72 -22.98 -9.07
C PHE A 38 -10.80 -23.34 -7.89
N ASP A 39 -10.06 -24.43 -8.05
CA ASP A 39 -8.84 -24.66 -7.28
C ASP A 39 -7.88 -23.51 -7.59
N SER A 40 -7.82 -22.49 -6.74
CA SER A 40 -6.73 -21.53 -6.80
C SER A 40 -5.54 -22.13 -6.09
N SER A 41 -4.66 -22.77 -6.87
CA SER A 41 -3.33 -23.24 -6.47
C SER A 41 -2.36 -22.13 -6.07
N ASP A 42 -2.81 -20.89 -5.88
CA ASP A 42 -1.96 -19.76 -5.51
C ASP A 42 -1.85 -19.67 -3.99
N PHE A 43 -0.79 -20.27 -3.46
CA PHE A 43 -0.41 -20.15 -2.07
C PHE A 43 -0.36 -18.66 -1.66
N LYS A 44 -1.04 -18.34 -0.55
CA LYS A 44 -0.86 -17.06 0.14
C LYS A 44 0.60 -16.95 0.53
N THR A 45 1.28 -15.92 0.04
CA THR A 45 2.68 -15.64 0.37
C THR A 45 2.77 -14.60 1.47
N ASP A 46 3.83 -14.67 2.26
CA ASP A 46 4.12 -13.69 3.31
C ASP A 46 5.59 -13.25 3.22
N LEU A 47 5.80 -11.95 3.02
CA LEU A 47 7.12 -11.31 3.03
C LEU A 47 7.78 -11.45 4.41
N SER A 48 8.81 -12.28 4.51
CA SER A 48 9.37 -12.70 5.82
C SER A 48 10.82 -12.34 6.03
N THR A 49 11.64 -12.42 4.99
CA THR A 49 13.09 -12.24 5.10
C THR A 49 13.57 -11.26 4.06
N GLY A 50 14.40 -10.30 4.46
CA GLY A 50 14.96 -9.30 3.57
C GLY A 50 16.47 -9.26 3.55
N ILE A 51 17.03 -8.78 2.45
CA ILE A 51 18.41 -8.33 2.34
C ILE A 51 18.38 -6.84 2.01
N VAL A 52 19.14 -6.04 2.75
CA VAL A 52 19.36 -4.62 2.49
C VAL A 52 20.81 -4.43 2.09
N ALA A 53 21.05 -4.17 0.81
CA ALA A 53 22.36 -3.87 0.24
C ALA A 53 22.48 -2.35 -0.01
N VAL A 54 23.41 -1.70 0.68
CA VAL A 54 23.65 -0.26 0.57
C VAL A 54 25.06 -0.04 0.04
N SER A 55 25.18 0.56 -1.14
CA SER A 55 26.44 0.86 -1.81
C SER A 55 26.65 2.37 -1.89
N LEU A 56 27.37 2.91 -0.90
CA LEU A 56 27.66 4.34 -0.72
C LEU A 56 29.17 4.65 -0.63
N TYR A 57 30.05 3.66 -0.81
CA TYR A 57 31.51 3.76 -0.64
C TYR A 57 32.17 5.01 -1.29
N ASN A 58 31.72 5.45 -2.47
CA ASN A 58 32.26 6.62 -3.16
C ASN A 58 31.29 7.82 -3.19
N LEU A 59 30.33 7.88 -2.27
CA LEU A 59 29.28 8.90 -2.27
C LEU A 59 29.84 10.32 -2.30
N GLU A 60 30.73 10.69 -1.38
CA GLU A 60 31.28 12.05 -1.31
C GLU A 60 32.03 12.45 -2.58
N LYS A 61 32.91 11.56 -3.05
CA LYS A 61 33.68 11.76 -4.28
C LYS A 61 32.75 11.96 -5.49
N ASN A 62 31.69 11.18 -5.57
CA ASN A 62 30.75 11.27 -6.68
C ASN A 62 29.84 12.49 -6.59
N MET A 63 29.42 12.89 -5.38
CA MET A 63 28.68 14.13 -5.15
C MET A 63 29.48 15.35 -5.61
N VAL A 64 30.78 15.39 -5.33
CA VAL A 64 31.70 16.43 -5.82
C VAL A 64 31.77 16.40 -7.35
N LEU A 65 32.05 15.23 -7.94
CA LEU A 65 32.19 15.07 -9.40
C LEU A 65 30.92 15.42 -10.19
N SER A 66 29.75 15.21 -9.58
CA SER A 66 28.45 15.49 -10.19
C SER A 66 27.97 16.93 -9.96
N GLY A 67 28.75 17.78 -9.28
CA GLY A 67 28.32 19.14 -8.91
C GLY A 67 27.16 19.15 -7.92
N LEU A 68 26.94 18.04 -7.22
CA LEU A 68 25.90 17.84 -6.20
C LEU A 68 26.41 18.19 -4.80
N GLU A 69 27.46 19.00 -4.64
CA GLU A 69 27.96 19.38 -3.30
C GLU A 69 26.91 20.08 -2.42
N LEU A 70 25.96 20.75 -3.09
CA LEU A 70 24.80 21.38 -2.50
C LEU A 70 23.60 20.44 -2.37
N SER A 71 23.68 19.17 -2.76
CA SER A 71 22.54 18.25 -2.66
C SER A 71 22.24 17.88 -1.21
N SER A 72 21.03 17.33 -0.98
CA SER A 72 20.72 16.81 0.34
C SER A 72 21.68 15.69 0.74
N ARG A 73 22.09 15.73 2.01
CA ARG A 73 22.95 14.71 2.63
C ARG A 73 22.18 13.87 3.65
N HIS A 74 20.86 14.04 3.68
CA HIS A 74 20.01 13.30 4.61
C HIS A 74 19.68 11.95 4.01
N TYR A 75 19.92 10.89 4.78
CA TYR A 75 19.45 9.55 4.46
C TYR A 75 18.61 9.05 5.62
N CYS A 76 17.44 8.48 5.31
CA CYS A 76 16.54 7.94 6.33
C CYS A 76 16.28 8.94 7.46
N TRP A 77 16.10 10.22 7.11
CA TRP A 77 15.89 11.36 8.03
C TRP A 77 17.10 11.80 8.87
N ASN A 78 18.25 11.15 8.76
CA ASN A 78 19.46 11.48 9.51
C ASN A 78 20.40 12.36 8.66
N ASP A 79 20.93 13.43 9.24
CA ASP A 79 21.98 14.23 8.61
C ASP A 79 23.32 13.48 8.70
N LEU A 80 23.90 13.18 7.54
CA LEU A 80 25.20 12.49 7.46
C LEU A 80 26.39 13.46 7.52
N LYS A 81 26.14 14.76 7.67
CA LYS A 81 27.20 15.76 7.79
C LYS A 81 28.13 15.43 8.97
N ASN A 82 29.45 15.46 8.71
CA ASN A 82 30.52 15.18 9.66
C ASN A 82 30.56 13.73 10.19
N LYS A 83 29.78 12.81 9.63
CA LYS A 83 29.97 11.37 9.90
C LYS A 83 31.20 10.88 9.13
N ASP A 84 31.87 9.86 9.65
CA ASP A 84 32.99 9.23 8.96
C ASP A 84 32.50 8.61 7.64
N PRO A 85 33.08 8.95 6.46
CA PRO A 85 32.66 8.40 5.18
C PRO A 85 32.61 6.87 5.16
N ALA A 86 33.51 6.19 5.87
CA ALA A 86 33.52 4.73 5.97
C ALA A 86 32.32 4.15 6.74
N SER A 87 31.66 4.97 7.58
CA SER A 87 30.52 4.55 8.40
C SER A 87 29.16 4.87 7.78
N ILE A 88 29.12 5.65 6.70
CA ILE A 88 27.87 6.14 6.10
C ILE A 88 26.98 4.99 5.66
N SER A 89 27.51 4.03 4.91
CA SER A 89 26.75 2.86 4.43
C SER A 89 26.21 1.99 5.58
N ASP A 90 26.98 1.85 6.66
CA ASP A 90 26.57 1.15 7.87
C ASP A 90 25.41 1.83 8.61
N ILE A 91 25.47 3.15 8.76
CA ILE A 91 24.41 3.95 9.40
C ILE A 91 23.12 3.87 8.57
N VAL A 92 23.23 4.08 7.27
CA VAL A 92 22.07 4.07 6.35
C VAL A 92 21.43 2.69 6.30
N SER A 93 22.23 1.64 6.12
CA SER A 93 21.73 0.26 6.08
C SER A 93 21.10 -0.17 7.42
N TYR A 94 21.65 0.27 8.56
CA TYR A 94 21.02 0.05 9.86
C TYR A 94 19.63 0.67 9.95
N GLN A 95 19.48 1.94 9.56
CA GLN A 95 18.20 2.64 9.67
C GLN A 95 17.14 2.04 8.73
N ILE A 96 17.54 1.62 7.53
CA ILE A 96 16.63 0.95 6.58
C ILE A 96 16.15 -0.38 7.16
N CYS A 97 17.05 -1.21 7.68
CA CYS A 97 16.67 -2.44 8.36
C CYS A 97 15.69 -2.16 9.52
N HIS A 98 15.97 -1.15 10.34
CA HIS A 98 15.09 -0.75 11.45
C HIS A 98 13.69 -0.35 10.96
N ASN A 99 13.60 0.47 9.91
CA ASN A 99 12.33 0.90 9.34
C ASN A 99 11.55 -0.28 8.73
N ILE A 100 12.22 -1.22 8.08
CA ILE A 100 11.59 -2.41 7.49
C ILE A 100 11.05 -3.36 8.55
N LEU A 101 11.78 -3.56 9.65
CA LEU A 101 11.32 -4.42 10.75
C LEU A 101 10.00 -3.91 11.35
N ARG A 102 9.70 -2.60 11.29
CA ARG A 102 8.40 -2.04 11.70
C ARG A 102 7.22 -2.55 10.85
N TYR A 103 7.46 -3.02 9.63
CA TYR A 103 6.45 -3.67 8.77
C TYR A 103 6.21 -5.15 9.12
N GLY A 104 6.84 -5.68 10.17
CA GLY A 104 6.65 -7.06 10.63
C GLY A 104 7.37 -8.10 9.77
N ILE A 105 8.47 -7.72 9.13
CA ILE A 105 9.41 -8.66 8.50
C ILE A 105 10.18 -9.38 9.61
N GLU A 106 10.31 -10.70 9.52
CA GLU A 106 10.86 -11.56 10.59
C GLU A 106 12.37 -11.38 10.73
N SER A 107 13.09 -11.27 9.62
CA SER A 107 14.54 -11.11 9.62
C SER A 107 15.02 -10.24 8.45
N VAL A 108 16.01 -9.39 8.70
CA VAL A 108 16.62 -8.56 7.65
C VAL A 108 18.14 -8.62 7.77
N ILE A 109 18.78 -9.04 6.70
CA ILE A 109 20.23 -9.15 6.56
C ILE A 109 20.75 -7.79 6.07
N ARG A 110 21.72 -7.24 6.81
CA ARG A 110 22.33 -5.94 6.51
C ARG A 110 23.65 -6.12 5.77
N LEU A 111 23.76 -5.52 4.59
CA LEU A 111 24.95 -5.54 3.75
C LEU A 111 25.37 -4.10 3.40
N SER A 112 26.35 -3.58 4.12
CA SER A 112 27.03 -2.31 3.82
C SER A 112 28.18 -2.53 2.85
N ASP A 113 28.19 -1.73 1.78
CA ASP A 113 29.16 -1.75 0.69
C ASP A 113 29.55 -3.18 0.26
N PRO A 114 28.58 -4.06 -0.08
CA PRO A 114 28.87 -5.46 -0.34
C PRO A 114 29.55 -5.67 -1.70
N SER A 115 30.36 -6.74 -1.78
CA SER A 115 30.86 -7.27 -3.05
C SER A 115 29.85 -8.25 -3.70
N PRO A 116 30.00 -8.55 -5.00
CA PRO A 116 29.16 -9.54 -5.67
C PRO A 116 29.15 -10.92 -4.98
N THR A 117 30.30 -11.36 -4.46
CA THR A 117 30.41 -12.66 -3.76
C THR A 117 29.68 -12.65 -2.43
N ARG A 118 29.72 -11.52 -1.69
CA ARG A 118 29.02 -11.36 -0.41
C ARG A 118 27.50 -11.41 -0.59
N ILE A 119 26.97 -10.77 -1.64
CA ILE A 119 25.54 -10.88 -1.99
C ILE A 119 25.20 -12.33 -2.36
N SER A 120 26.00 -12.94 -3.24
CA SER A 120 25.76 -14.32 -3.70
C SER A 120 25.80 -15.35 -2.56
N ALA A 121 26.63 -15.13 -1.53
CA ALA A 121 26.68 -15.97 -0.34
C ALA A 121 25.36 -15.90 0.44
N GLN A 122 24.80 -14.69 0.62
CA GLN A 122 23.53 -14.52 1.33
C GLN A 122 22.35 -15.12 0.56
N PHE A 123 22.33 -15.03 -0.76
CA PHE A 123 21.29 -15.69 -1.58
C PHE A 123 21.29 -17.21 -1.43
N LYS A 124 22.46 -17.84 -1.26
CA LYS A 124 22.54 -19.28 -0.96
C LYS A 124 21.89 -19.61 0.39
N GLU A 125 22.05 -18.75 1.39
CA GLU A 125 21.38 -18.96 2.69
C GLU A 125 19.86 -18.83 2.57
N LEU A 126 19.36 -17.87 1.78
CA LEU A 126 17.93 -17.70 1.52
C LEU A 126 17.30 -18.87 0.76
N SER A 127 18.08 -19.69 0.05
CA SER A 127 17.55 -20.86 -0.69
C SER A 127 16.90 -21.91 0.22
N ASN A 128 17.19 -21.89 1.52
CA ASN A 128 16.60 -22.76 2.53
C ASN A 128 15.19 -22.30 2.99
N ILE A 129 14.75 -21.10 2.59
CA ILE A 129 13.47 -20.54 3.01
C ILE A 129 12.31 -21.27 2.31
N PRO A 130 11.22 -21.62 3.04
CA PRO A 130 10.05 -22.26 2.45
C PRO A 130 9.43 -21.45 1.31
N LYS A 131 8.92 -22.11 0.26
CA LYS A 131 8.25 -21.46 -0.88
C LYS A 131 6.98 -20.67 -0.54
N SER A 132 6.44 -20.84 0.67
CA SER A 132 5.31 -20.03 1.17
C SER A 132 5.74 -18.63 1.64
N LYS A 133 7.05 -18.40 1.83
CA LYS A 133 7.63 -17.19 2.39
C LYS A 133 8.33 -16.42 1.28
N ARG A 134 8.07 -15.12 1.18
CA ARG A 134 8.62 -14.24 0.16
C ARG A 134 9.87 -13.55 0.66
N CYS A 135 10.93 -13.55 -0.17
CA CYS A 135 12.19 -12.87 0.12
C CYS A 135 12.22 -11.46 -0.47
N LEU A 136 12.72 -10.49 0.28
CA LEU A 136 12.90 -9.09 -0.13
C LEU A 136 14.38 -8.82 -0.44
N PHE A 137 14.67 -8.11 -1.52
CA PHE A 137 15.99 -7.54 -1.78
C PHE A 137 15.85 -6.04 -2.03
N ILE A 138 16.57 -5.24 -1.24
CA ILE A 138 16.62 -3.79 -1.39
C ILE A 138 18.05 -3.40 -1.74
N TYR A 139 18.21 -2.64 -2.82
CA TYR A 139 19.47 -2.06 -3.23
C TYR A 139 19.39 -0.54 -3.23
N ILE A 140 20.31 0.10 -2.52
CA ILE A 140 20.52 1.55 -2.57
C ILE A 140 21.89 1.84 -3.16
N GLY A 141 21.89 2.47 -4.32
CA GLY A 141 23.09 2.66 -5.14
C GLY A 141 23.35 4.12 -5.46
N HIS A 142 23.57 4.98 -4.46
CA HIS A 142 23.92 6.38 -4.70
C HIS A 142 25.45 6.62 -4.68
N GLY A 143 26.22 5.59 -4.32
CA GLY A 143 27.68 5.64 -4.25
C GLY A 143 28.41 5.44 -5.57
N SER A 144 27.73 5.29 -6.70
CA SER A 144 28.33 5.12 -8.04
C SER A 144 27.71 6.13 -9.02
N PRO A 145 28.48 6.72 -9.97
CA PRO A 145 27.92 7.62 -10.98
C PRO A 145 27.01 6.91 -12.00
N LYS A 146 27.17 5.59 -12.14
CA LYS A 146 26.32 4.70 -12.94
C LYS A 146 26.06 3.44 -12.11
N PRO A 147 25.15 3.52 -11.14
CA PRO A 147 24.91 2.42 -10.19
C PRO A 147 24.24 1.22 -10.87
N ILE A 148 23.43 1.47 -11.89
CA ILE A 148 22.86 0.44 -12.75
C ILE A 148 23.21 0.77 -14.20
N SER A 149 23.68 -0.24 -14.92
CA SER A 149 24.06 -0.15 -16.33
C SER A 149 23.81 -1.49 -17.03
N GLU A 150 24.06 -1.56 -18.35
CA GLU A 150 24.01 -2.82 -19.10
C GLU A 150 24.98 -3.89 -18.56
N ALA A 151 26.08 -3.48 -17.89
CA ALA A 151 27.01 -4.41 -17.25
C ALA A 151 26.45 -5.02 -15.95
N GLY A 152 25.39 -4.43 -15.39
CA GLY A 152 24.77 -4.84 -14.14
C GLY A 152 24.76 -3.76 -13.07
N ILE A 153 24.52 -4.20 -11.84
CA ILE A 153 24.46 -3.39 -10.62
C ILE A 153 25.87 -3.22 -10.07
N ALA A 154 26.29 -1.98 -9.86
CA ALA A 154 27.60 -1.63 -9.33
C ALA A 154 27.69 -1.86 -7.82
N LEU A 155 28.79 -2.47 -7.40
CA LEU A 155 29.06 -2.94 -6.05
C LEU A 155 30.52 -2.63 -5.66
N THR A 156 30.88 -2.93 -4.42
CA THR A 156 32.28 -2.82 -3.98
C THR A 156 33.11 -3.92 -4.65
N PRO A 157 34.32 -3.61 -5.16
CA PRO A 157 35.19 -4.61 -5.75
C PRO A 157 35.46 -5.76 -4.78
N ASP A 158 35.32 -6.97 -5.28
CA ASP A 158 35.64 -8.17 -4.52
C ASP A 158 37.16 -8.28 -4.28
N GLU A 159 37.57 -8.54 -3.05
CA GLU A 159 39.00 -8.63 -2.69
C GLU A 159 39.73 -9.77 -3.42
N THR A 160 39.01 -10.84 -3.79
CA THR A 160 39.61 -12.05 -4.38
C THR A 160 39.53 -12.05 -5.91
N THR A 161 38.39 -11.64 -6.46
CA THR A 161 38.10 -11.73 -7.90
C THR A 161 38.23 -10.40 -8.62
N GLY A 162 38.25 -9.27 -7.88
CA GLY A 162 38.18 -7.93 -8.45
C GLY A 162 36.84 -7.59 -9.11
N ALA A 163 35.84 -8.47 -9.04
CA ALA A 163 34.53 -8.24 -9.60
C ALA A 163 33.79 -7.12 -8.84
N GLU A 164 33.29 -6.14 -9.57
CA GLU A 164 32.61 -4.96 -9.02
C GLU A 164 31.14 -4.86 -9.45
N THR A 165 30.62 -5.82 -10.22
CA THR A 165 29.24 -5.82 -10.70
C THR A 165 28.54 -7.17 -10.53
N ILE A 166 27.22 -7.13 -10.36
CA ILE A 166 26.33 -8.30 -10.47
C ILE A 166 25.27 -8.01 -11.53
N THR A 167 25.10 -8.92 -12.49
CA THR A 167 24.07 -8.75 -13.54
C THR A 167 22.68 -8.96 -12.98
N GLY A 168 21.66 -8.31 -13.56
CA GLY A 168 20.26 -8.52 -13.16
C GLY A 168 19.84 -9.98 -13.34
N LYS A 169 20.26 -10.63 -14.43
CA LYS A 169 20.08 -12.07 -14.64
C LYS A 169 20.66 -12.92 -13.49
N GLN A 170 21.91 -12.70 -13.08
CA GLN A 170 22.51 -13.42 -11.95
C GLN A 170 21.74 -13.19 -10.65
N LEU A 171 21.30 -11.95 -10.40
CA LEU A 171 20.48 -11.59 -9.24
C LEU A 171 19.16 -12.39 -9.24
N LEU A 172 18.47 -12.44 -10.38
CA LEU A 172 17.17 -13.08 -10.53
C LEU A 172 17.23 -14.61 -10.50
N GLU A 173 18.31 -15.21 -11.01
CA GLU A 173 18.56 -16.65 -10.94
C GLU A 173 18.96 -17.10 -9.53
N SER A 174 19.62 -16.23 -8.76
CA SER A 174 20.08 -16.55 -7.41
C SER A 174 19.02 -16.36 -6.33
N MET A 175 18.08 -15.44 -6.53
CA MET A 175 17.03 -15.15 -5.56
C MET A 175 15.92 -16.22 -5.59
N PRO A 176 15.48 -16.74 -4.42
CA PRO A 176 14.38 -17.69 -4.38
C PRO A 176 13.06 -17.05 -4.82
N ILE A 177 12.14 -17.90 -5.29
CA ILE A 177 10.77 -17.52 -5.63
C ILE A 177 9.86 -18.10 -4.55
N PRO A 178 8.92 -17.31 -3.98
CA PRO A 178 8.55 -15.94 -4.34
C PRO A 178 9.56 -14.87 -3.86
N SER A 179 9.72 -13.79 -4.64
CA SER A 179 10.62 -12.66 -4.30
C SER A 179 10.01 -11.27 -4.54
N CYS A 180 10.61 -10.25 -3.92
CA CYS A 180 10.33 -8.83 -4.10
C CYS A 180 11.64 -8.03 -4.17
N PHE A 181 11.71 -7.04 -5.05
CA PHE A 181 12.89 -6.21 -5.27
C PHE A 181 12.56 -4.72 -5.12
N ILE A 182 13.46 -3.95 -4.51
CA ILE A 182 13.37 -2.48 -4.43
C ILE A 182 14.73 -1.91 -4.84
N PHE A 183 14.75 -1.07 -5.87
CA PHE A 183 15.96 -0.45 -6.39
C PHE A 183 15.88 1.08 -6.26
N ASP A 184 16.65 1.63 -5.32
CA ASP A 184 16.80 3.07 -5.10
C ASP A 184 18.15 3.54 -5.65
N SER A 185 18.15 3.94 -6.92
CA SER A 185 19.34 4.44 -7.60
C SER A 185 19.00 5.08 -8.95
N ASP A 186 19.95 5.82 -9.52
CA ASP A 186 19.87 6.28 -10.90
C ASP A 186 19.73 5.09 -11.88
N TYR A 187 18.96 5.28 -12.95
CA TYR A 187 18.75 4.29 -14.02
C TYR A 187 18.13 2.96 -13.56
N SER A 188 17.46 2.93 -12.40
CA SER A 188 16.91 1.69 -11.83
C SER A 188 15.94 0.96 -12.75
N GLY A 189 15.21 1.70 -13.59
CA GLY A 189 14.32 1.14 -14.61
C GLY A 189 15.01 0.27 -15.68
N LEU A 190 16.34 0.27 -15.82
CA LEU A 190 17.05 -0.63 -16.75
C LEU A 190 16.81 -2.11 -16.44
N LEU A 191 16.58 -2.45 -15.17
CA LEU A 191 16.32 -3.82 -14.73
C LEU A 191 14.88 -4.27 -15.02
N PHE A 192 13.98 -3.38 -15.43
CA PHE A 192 12.55 -3.68 -15.60
C PHE A 192 12.29 -4.81 -16.60
N ASN A 193 12.95 -4.76 -17.77
CA ASN A 193 12.73 -5.74 -18.84
C ASN A 193 13.20 -7.15 -18.44
N GLU A 194 14.30 -7.26 -17.68
CA GLU A 194 14.79 -8.55 -17.17
C GLU A 194 13.83 -9.14 -16.13
N ILE A 195 13.26 -8.30 -15.26
CA ILE A 195 12.33 -8.75 -14.22
C ILE A 195 10.96 -9.13 -14.80
N SER A 196 10.50 -8.42 -15.82
CA SER A 196 9.18 -8.60 -16.43
C SER A 196 9.14 -9.65 -17.56
N ASP A 197 10.23 -10.40 -17.78
CA ASP A 197 10.29 -11.41 -18.85
C ASP A 197 9.13 -12.42 -18.74
N PRO A 198 8.19 -12.45 -19.70
CA PRO A 198 7.03 -13.33 -19.66
C PRO A 198 7.39 -14.81 -19.80
N ASN A 199 8.57 -15.14 -20.31
CA ASN A 199 9.06 -16.51 -20.38
C ASN A 199 9.47 -17.03 -18.99
N SER A 200 9.81 -16.13 -18.08
CA SER A 200 10.06 -16.42 -16.68
C SER A 200 8.73 -16.39 -15.91
N LYS A 201 7.98 -17.49 -15.91
CA LYS A 201 6.84 -17.66 -14.98
C LYS A 201 7.36 -17.67 -13.54
N SER A 202 7.46 -16.48 -12.93
CA SER A 202 8.02 -16.28 -11.60
C SER A 202 7.16 -15.32 -10.79
N ASP A 203 6.85 -15.70 -9.55
CA ASP A 203 6.14 -14.87 -8.58
C ASP A 203 7.08 -13.80 -8.02
N ARG A 204 7.19 -12.67 -8.75
CA ARG A 204 8.09 -11.55 -8.45
C ARG A 204 7.33 -10.24 -8.36
N PHE A 205 7.76 -9.40 -7.42
CA PHE A 205 7.42 -7.99 -7.38
C PHE A 205 8.68 -7.15 -7.50
N ALA A 206 8.62 -5.98 -8.14
CA ALA A 206 9.76 -5.07 -8.17
C ALA A 206 9.31 -3.61 -8.17
N PHE A 207 10.13 -2.74 -7.57
CA PHE A 207 9.90 -1.30 -7.51
C PHE A 207 11.20 -0.57 -7.85
N PHE A 208 11.11 0.45 -8.71
CA PHE A 208 12.24 1.19 -9.24
C PHE A 208 12.03 2.68 -8.99
N SER A 209 13.04 3.35 -8.45
CA SER A 209 13.00 4.80 -8.15
C SER A 209 12.81 5.67 -9.39
N CYS A 210 13.28 5.26 -10.57
CA CYS A 210 13.20 6.06 -11.79
C CYS A 210 13.22 5.20 -13.06
N GLY A 211 12.98 5.83 -14.22
CA GLY A 211 13.04 5.19 -15.52
C GLY A 211 14.48 4.81 -15.95
N PRO A 212 14.63 4.04 -17.04
CA PRO A 212 15.93 3.51 -17.49
C PRO A 212 16.93 4.60 -17.93
N THR A 213 16.44 5.79 -18.29
CA THR A 213 17.26 6.92 -18.77
C THR A 213 17.26 8.10 -17.79
N GLU A 214 16.70 7.91 -16.60
CA GLU A 214 16.47 8.97 -15.63
C GLU A 214 17.44 8.87 -14.45
N LYS A 215 17.62 10.02 -13.78
CA LYS A 215 18.40 10.12 -12.53
C LYS A 215 17.49 10.61 -11.42
N VAL A 216 17.72 10.07 -10.22
CA VAL A 216 17.02 10.51 -9.02
C VAL A 216 17.55 11.90 -8.63
N PRO A 217 16.67 12.89 -8.42
CA PRO A 217 17.11 14.24 -8.13
C PRO A 217 17.40 14.43 -6.64
N HIS A 218 18.66 14.74 -6.32
CA HIS A 218 19.10 15.02 -4.95
C HIS A 218 18.86 16.50 -4.57
N LYS A 219 17.59 16.94 -4.53
CA LYS A 219 17.25 18.34 -4.21
C LYS A 219 17.47 18.67 -2.72
N ILE A 220 17.89 19.91 -2.43
CA ILE A 220 17.96 20.43 -1.05
C ILE A 220 16.58 20.39 -0.39
N GLY A 221 16.54 19.98 0.87
CA GLY A 221 15.31 19.89 1.66
C GLY A 221 14.48 18.63 1.42
N LEU A 222 14.93 17.71 0.55
CA LEU A 222 14.37 16.35 0.45
C LEU A 222 15.40 15.33 0.94
N PRO A 223 14.99 14.17 1.47
CA PRO A 223 15.93 13.07 1.71
C PRO A 223 16.57 12.61 0.38
N SER A 224 17.84 12.21 0.42
CA SER A 224 18.54 11.67 -0.76
C SER A 224 18.04 10.28 -1.15
N ASP A 225 17.48 9.54 -0.20
CA ASP A 225 16.76 8.28 -0.37
C ASP A 225 15.24 8.50 -0.48
N LEU A 226 14.79 9.54 -1.18
CA LEU A 226 13.36 9.91 -1.25
C LEU A 226 12.45 8.74 -1.61
N PHE A 227 12.88 7.88 -2.53
CA PHE A 227 12.13 6.69 -2.89
C PHE A 227 11.98 5.73 -1.71
N THR A 228 13.09 5.29 -1.11
CA THR A 228 13.08 4.40 0.05
C THR A 228 12.35 5.02 1.24
N SER A 229 12.59 6.30 1.53
CA SER A 229 11.89 7.06 2.57
C SER A 229 10.39 7.13 2.33
N CYS A 230 9.93 7.23 1.07
CA CYS A 230 8.50 7.20 0.74
C CYS A 230 7.91 5.80 0.91
N LEU A 231 8.65 4.74 0.56
CA LEU A 231 8.18 3.36 0.73
C LEU A 231 8.13 2.93 2.20
N LEU A 232 9.04 3.43 3.04
CA LEU A 232 9.17 2.98 4.42
C LEU A 232 8.58 3.94 5.45
N THR A 233 8.53 5.24 5.15
CA THR A 233 8.03 6.30 6.04
C THR A 233 7.18 7.31 5.26
N PRO A 234 6.11 6.86 4.58
CA PRO A 234 5.31 7.68 3.66
C PRO A 234 4.71 8.92 4.32
N ALA A 235 4.26 8.84 5.59
CA ALA A 235 3.68 10.00 6.26
C ALA A 235 4.69 11.13 6.50
N ASN A 236 5.93 10.81 6.87
CA ASN A 236 6.99 11.82 7.02
C ASN A 236 7.25 12.53 5.68
N VAL A 237 7.31 11.77 4.58
CA VAL A 237 7.44 12.32 3.23
C VAL A 237 6.24 13.18 2.87
N ALA A 238 5.01 12.74 3.16
CA ALA A 238 3.79 13.50 2.90
C ALA A 238 3.77 14.84 3.64
N ILE A 239 4.11 14.85 4.93
CA ILE A 239 4.19 16.09 5.74
C ILE A 239 5.27 17.03 5.18
N LEU A 240 6.48 16.50 4.93
CA LEU A 240 7.56 17.29 4.34
C LEU A 240 7.14 17.90 3.01
N TRP A 241 6.66 17.08 2.08
CA TRP A 241 6.27 17.50 0.74
C TRP A 241 5.10 18.48 0.75
N GLY A 242 4.03 18.16 1.48
CA GLY A 242 2.84 19.01 1.61
C GLY A 242 3.16 20.38 2.21
N SER A 243 4.08 20.44 3.19
CA SER A 243 4.48 21.72 3.79
C SER A 243 5.09 22.70 2.78
N ARG A 244 5.76 22.20 1.75
CA ARG A 244 6.37 23.01 0.68
C ARG A 244 5.32 23.56 -0.26
N GLN A 245 4.32 22.76 -0.60
CA GLN A 245 3.21 23.18 -1.45
C GLN A 245 2.35 24.22 -0.71
N PHE A 246 2.02 23.96 0.55
CA PHE A 246 1.18 24.84 1.38
C PHE A 246 1.85 26.19 1.69
N TYR A 247 3.17 26.20 1.95
CA TYR A 247 3.93 27.41 2.22
C TYR A 247 3.77 28.48 1.13
N TYR A 248 3.65 28.06 -0.13
CA TYR A 248 3.54 29.00 -1.26
C TYR A 248 2.26 29.84 -1.24
N PHE A 249 1.18 29.35 -0.62
CA PHE A 249 -0.15 29.94 -0.73
C PHE A 249 -0.58 30.81 0.47
N MET A 250 0.06 30.68 1.64
CA MET A 250 -0.39 31.33 2.86
C MET A 250 0.58 32.43 3.34
N THR A 251 0.19 33.70 3.18
CA THR A 251 0.77 34.83 3.90
C THR A 251 0.29 34.80 5.36
N GLY A 252 0.83 33.90 6.19
CA GLY A 252 0.46 33.86 7.61
C GLY A 252 0.74 32.56 8.34
N GLY A 253 2.00 32.34 8.72
CA GLY A 253 2.34 31.48 9.86
C GLY A 253 2.75 30.04 9.56
N ALA A 254 2.48 29.50 8.37
CA ALA A 254 3.02 28.18 7.97
C ALA A 254 4.46 28.32 7.46
N HIS A 255 5.33 27.35 7.79
CA HIS A 255 6.68 27.24 7.24
C HIS A 255 6.95 25.83 6.73
N GLU A 256 7.93 25.69 5.84
CA GLU A 256 8.46 24.39 5.42
C GLU A 256 9.04 23.66 6.63
N PHE A 257 8.70 22.38 6.80
CA PHE A 257 9.32 21.53 7.82
C PHE A 257 10.72 21.13 7.36
N HIS A 258 11.71 21.31 8.22
CA HIS A 258 13.08 20.88 7.92
C HIS A 258 13.24 19.36 8.14
N LEU A 259 14.15 18.72 7.40
CA LEU A 259 14.41 17.26 7.48
C LEU A 259 14.71 16.78 8.91
N SER A 260 15.43 17.59 9.68
CA SER A 260 15.74 17.33 11.09
C SER A 260 14.51 17.23 12.00
N TYR A 261 13.33 17.68 11.55
CA TYR A 261 12.09 17.51 12.28
C TYR A 261 11.67 16.04 12.38
N PHE A 262 12.01 15.22 11.38
CA PHE A 262 11.62 13.80 11.33
C PHE A 262 12.68 12.87 11.93
N ASN A 263 13.85 13.40 12.30
CA ASN A 263 14.92 12.63 12.94
C ASN A 263 14.52 12.23 14.38
N GLU A 264 14.60 10.93 14.67
CA GLU A 264 14.31 10.33 15.98
C GLU A 264 15.50 10.41 16.98
N GLU A 265 16.71 10.79 16.54
CA GLU A 265 17.90 10.92 17.41
C GLU A 265 17.68 11.91 18.57
N ASN A 266 16.86 12.94 18.35
CA ASN A 266 16.50 13.94 19.36
C ASN A 266 15.30 13.54 20.23
N GLY A 267 14.90 12.27 20.17
CA GLY A 267 13.78 11.71 20.91
C GLY A 267 12.50 11.59 20.09
N VAL A 268 11.69 10.61 20.45
CA VAL A 268 10.39 10.35 19.82
C VAL A 268 9.43 11.49 20.11
N LYS A 269 8.78 12.01 19.06
CA LYS A 269 7.74 13.03 19.13
C LYS A 269 6.35 12.36 19.15
N PRO A 270 5.67 12.22 20.30
CA PRO A 270 4.43 11.45 20.37
C PRO A 270 3.30 12.04 19.52
N HIS A 271 3.29 13.37 19.37
CA HIS A 271 2.31 14.06 18.52
C HIS A 271 2.50 13.74 17.05
N LEU A 272 3.76 13.67 16.59
CA LEU A 272 4.07 13.30 15.22
C LEU A 272 3.65 11.85 14.95
N LEU A 273 3.90 10.93 15.89
CA LEU A 273 3.50 9.53 15.76
C LEU A 273 1.99 9.34 15.58
N ALA A 274 1.18 10.12 16.29
CA ALA A 274 -0.28 10.08 16.14
C ALA A 274 -0.70 10.50 14.72
N PHE A 275 -0.18 11.62 14.22
CA PHE A 275 -0.47 12.09 12.87
C PHE A 275 0.06 11.16 11.78
N THR A 276 1.26 10.60 11.94
CA THR A 276 1.80 9.66 10.95
C THR A 276 0.94 8.42 10.84
N TYR A 277 0.45 7.90 11.96
CA TYR A 277 -0.48 6.76 11.98
C TYR A 277 -1.79 7.06 11.25
N GLU A 278 -2.38 8.24 11.48
CA GLU A 278 -3.63 8.65 10.82
C GLU A 278 -3.44 8.85 9.31
N ILE A 279 -2.35 9.53 8.91
CA ILE A 279 -2.01 9.77 7.49
C ILE A 279 -1.80 8.44 6.76
N GLU A 280 -1.05 7.49 7.33
CA GLU A 280 -0.79 6.19 6.71
C GLU A 280 -2.05 5.36 6.52
N ARG A 281 -2.96 5.41 7.51
CA ARG A 281 -4.27 4.74 7.40
C ARG A 281 -5.14 5.39 6.34
N LEU A 282 -5.17 6.72 6.27
CA LEU A 282 -5.89 7.45 5.23
C LEU A 282 -5.35 7.11 3.84
N LEU A 283 -4.03 7.14 3.67
CA LEU A 283 -3.36 6.76 2.43
C LEU A 283 -3.74 5.34 1.99
N THR A 284 -3.68 4.37 2.91
CA THR A 284 -4.01 2.97 2.66
C THR A 284 -5.42 2.79 2.12
N VAL A 285 -6.39 3.46 2.74
CA VAL A 285 -7.80 3.33 2.38
C VAL A 285 -8.10 4.02 1.05
N LEU A 286 -7.57 5.22 0.84
CA LEU A 286 -7.76 5.97 -0.40
C LEU A 286 -7.11 5.27 -1.60
N VAL A 287 -5.86 4.81 -1.48
CA VAL A 287 -5.18 4.12 -2.58
C VAL A 287 -5.87 2.80 -2.92
N ARG A 288 -6.36 2.05 -1.92
CA ARG A 288 -7.19 0.85 -2.19
C ARG A 288 -8.47 1.19 -2.94
N ALA A 289 -9.09 2.32 -2.62
CA ALA A 289 -10.28 2.77 -3.33
C ALA A 289 -9.97 3.21 -4.78
N MET A 290 -8.85 3.88 -5.01
CA MET A 290 -8.35 4.19 -6.36
C MET A 290 -8.03 2.91 -7.16
N ALA A 291 -7.40 1.93 -6.50
CA ALA A 291 -7.08 0.66 -7.13
C ALA A 291 -8.36 -0.10 -7.52
N TYR A 292 -9.38 -0.10 -6.66
CA TYR A 292 -10.68 -0.72 -6.95
C TYR A 292 -11.41 -0.04 -8.12
N SER A 293 -11.32 1.28 -8.27
CA SER A 293 -12.03 2.00 -9.34
C SER A 293 -11.40 1.81 -10.72
N VAL A 294 -10.09 1.52 -10.79
CA VAL A 294 -9.34 1.48 -12.06
C VAL A 294 -8.81 0.09 -12.43
N MET A 295 -8.45 -0.76 -11.46
CA MET A 295 -7.72 -2.00 -11.73
C MET A 295 -8.64 -3.21 -11.98
N PRO A 296 -8.22 -4.15 -12.84
CA PRO A 296 -8.82 -5.48 -12.89
C PRO A 296 -8.71 -6.21 -11.55
N VAL A 297 -9.73 -7.02 -11.26
CA VAL A 297 -9.95 -7.68 -9.98
C VAL A 297 -8.80 -8.63 -9.58
N ASP A 298 -8.26 -9.42 -10.50
CA ASP A 298 -7.14 -10.34 -10.24
C ASP A 298 -5.86 -9.60 -9.86
N MET A 299 -5.60 -8.50 -10.56
CA MET A 299 -4.43 -7.67 -10.35
C MET A 299 -4.51 -6.89 -9.05
N LEU A 300 -5.69 -6.37 -8.73
CA LEU A 300 -6.00 -5.75 -7.44
C LEU A 300 -5.68 -6.71 -6.29
N TYR A 301 -6.18 -7.95 -6.36
CA TYR A 301 -5.90 -8.97 -5.33
C TYR A 301 -4.39 -9.24 -5.21
N ASN A 302 -3.72 -9.52 -6.33
CA ASN A 302 -2.32 -9.89 -6.33
C ASN A 302 -1.40 -8.76 -5.81
N CYS A 303 -1.67 -7.51 -6.18
CA CYS A 303 -0.84 -6.37 -5.76
C CYS A 303 -1.16 -5.88 -4.34
N PHE A 304 -2.44 -5.83 -3.92
CA PHE A 304 -2.82 -5.11 -2.69
C PHE A 304 -3.24 -6.00 -1.51
N TYR A 305 -3.56 -7.29 -1.73
CA TYR A 305 -4.18 -8.12 -0.69
C TYR A 305 -3.59 -9.52 -0.52
N ARG A 306 -3.01 -10.12 -1.57
CA ARG A 306 -2.41 -11.46 -1.50
C ARG A 306 -1.35 -11.54 -0.41
N ASP A 307 -0.47 -10.55 -0.36
CA ASP A 307 0.52 -10.34 0.69
C ASP A 307 0.32 -8.92 1.26
N PRO A 308 -0.13 -8.78 2.53
CA PRO A 308 -0.41 -7.46 3.12
C PRO A 308 0.79 -6.52 3.15
N LYS A 309 2.02 -7.05 3.29
CA LYS A 309 3.25 -6.25 3.38
C LYS A 309 3.61 -5.72 2.00
N ILE A 310 3.49 -6.55 0.95
CA ILE A 310 3.63 -6.10 -0.45
C ILE A 310 2.55 -5.07 -0.80
N GLY A 311 1.30 -5.30 -0.38
CA GLY A 311 0.22 -4.35 -0.57
C GLY A 311 0.51 -2.99 0.03
N GLN A 312 1.14 -2.95 1.20
CA GLN A 312 1.57 -1.69 1.81
C GLN A 312 2.69 -1.00 1.00
N ILE A 313 3.64 -1.76 0.45
CA ILE A 313 4.69 -1.19 -0.42
C ILE A 313 4.06 -0.59 -1.70
N PHE A 314 3.07 -1.26 -2.32
CA PHE A 314 2.32 -0.68 -3.45
C PHE A 314 1.58 0.60 -3.09
N ILE A 315 0.93 0.64 -1.92
CA ILE A 315 0.26 1.84 -1.42
C ILE A 315 1.24 3.01 -1.30
N ASN A 316 2.38 2.77 -0.65
CA ASN A 316 3.40 3.77 -0.43
C ASN A 316 4.08 4.19 -1.74
N PHE A 317 4.21 3.26 -2.70
CA PHE A 317 4.68 3.53 -4.06
C PHE A 317 3.72 4.45 -4.83
N CYS A 318 2.41 4.38 -4.60
CA CYS A 318 1.45 5.29 -5.25
C CYS A 318 1.65 6.74 -4.79
N LEU A 319 1.97 6.96 -3.51
CA LEU A 319 2.37 8.28 -3.00
C LEU A 319 3.66 8.75 -3.69
N TYR A 320 4.65 7.86 -3.83
CA TYR A 320 5.89 8.20 -4.53
C TYR A 320 5.67 8.54 -6.00
N LYS A 321 4.83 7.79 -6.72
CA LYS A 321 4.44 8.09 -8.12
C LYS A 321 3.83 9.49 -8.23
N ARG A 322 2.95 9.86 -7.29
CA ARG A 322 2.34 11.18 -7.24
C ARG A 322 3.38 12.30 -7.06
N ILE A 323 4.27 12.16 -6.07
CA ILE A 323 5.34 13.14 -5.80
C ILE A 323 6.33 13.21 -6.98
N SER A 324 6.66 12.06 -7.57
CA SER A 324 7.61 11.93 -8.68
C SER A 324 7.18 12.69 -9.92
N ARG A 325 5.88 12.80 -10.18
CA ARG A 325 5.32 13.62 -11.26
C ARG A 325 5.76 15.08 -11.15
N ASP A 326 5.66 15.66 -9.96
CA ASP A 326 6.03 17.06 -9.71
C ASP A 326 7.55 17.27 -9.74
N ILE A 327 8.30 16.21 -9.45
CA ILE A 327 9.76 16.20 -9.50
C ILE A 327 10.28 16.03 -10.94
N GLY A 328 9.50 15.38 -11.82
CA GLY A 328 9.84 15.10 -13.21
C GLY A 328 10.54 13.75 -13.44
N ILE A 329 10.23 12.73 -12.65
CA ILE A 329 10.75 11.36 -12.81
C ILE A 329 9.61 10.34 -12.92
N ASN A 330 9.88 9.20 -13.58
CA ASN A 330 8.90 8.16 -13.89
C ASN A 330 9.28 6.83 -13.22
N PRO A 331 8.90 6.62 -11.97
CA PRO A 331 9.15 5.35 -11.29
C PRO A 331 8.31 4.22 -11.86
N LEU A 332 8.91 3.03 -11.87
CA LEU A 332 8.33 1.81 -12.44
C LEU A 332 8.06 0.79 -11.32
N CYS A 333 7.12 -0.12 -11.57
CA CYS A 333 6.91 -1.28 -10.71
C CYS A 333 6.46 -2.49 -11.52
N TYR A 334 6.71 -3.68 -11.00
CA TYR A 334 6.26 -4.94 -11.56
C TYR A 334 5.44 -5.72 -10.51
N PRO A 335 4.24 -6.22 -10.83
CA PRO A 335 3.45 -5.91 -12.03
C PRO A 335 3.16 -4.41 -12.18
N GLU A 336 3.06 -3.93 -13.42
CA GLU A 336 2.83 -2.52 -13.71
C GLU A 336 1.41 -2.10 -13.33
N ILE A 337 1.27 -1.13 -12.42
CA ILE A 337 -0.04 -0.59 -12.00
C ILE A 337 -0.42 0.69 -12.76
N PRO A 338 -1.74 0.96 -12.96
CA PRO A 338 -2.21 2.23 -13.50
C PRO A 338 -1.72 3.42 -12.67
N ASN A 339 -1.61 4.59 -13.31
CA ASN A 339 -1.20 5.80 -12.60
C ASN A 339 -2.40 6.43 -11.87
N PHE A 340 -2.31 6.54 -10.54
CA PHE A 340 -3.35 7.16 -9.70
C PHE A 340 -3.09 8.64 -9.37
N SER A 341 -2.01 9.25 -9.88
CA SER A 341 -1.55 10.58 -9.45
C SER A 341 -2.59 11.70 -9.62
N ASP A 342 -3.51 11.53 -10.59
CA ASP A 342 -4.58 12.48 -10.92
C ASP A 342 -5.96 12.08 -10.37
N HIS A 343 -6.02 11.07 -9.50
CA HIS A 343 -7.29 10.57 -8.99
C HIS A 343 -7.90 11.53 -7.96
N GLN A 344 -9.20 11.84 -8.09
CA GLN A 344 -9.95 12.79 -7.24
C GLN A 344 -9.85 12.49 -5.74
N LEU A 345 -9.79 11.22 -5.36
CA LEU A 345 -9.62 10.80 -3.96
C LEU A 345 -8.38 11.39 -3.26
N TRP A 346 -7.37 11.89 -4.00
CA TRP A 346 -6.27 12.63 -3.39
C TRP A 346 -6.72 13.94 -2.74
N GLU A 347 -7.84 14.54 -3.15
CA GLU A 347 -8.39 15.74 -2.52
C GLU A 347 -8.73 15.50 -1.04
N PHE A 348 -9.22 14.30 -0.68
CA PHE A 348 -9.45 13.95 0.73
C PHE A 348 -8.13 13.81 1.51
N PHE A 349 -7.09 13.29 0.86
CA PHE A 349 -5.77 13.17 1.47
C PHE A 349 -5.16 14.56 1.73
N ASP A 350 -5.23 15.44 0.73
CA ASP A 350 -4.68 16.79 0.81
C ASP A 350 -5.43 17.63 1.84
N LEU A 351 -6.78 17.57 1.84
CA LEU A 351 -7.60 18.26 2.83
C LEU A 351 -7.24 17.85 4.27
N TYR A 352 -7.00 16.57 4.51
CA TYR A 352 -6.59 16.10 5.83
C TYR A 352 -5.16 16.53 6.16
N LEU A 353 -4.25 16.40 5.19
CA LEU A 353 -2.85 16.80 5.35
C LEU A 353 -2.72 18.29 5.69
N ASP A 354 -3.52 19.17 5.07
CA ASP A 354 -3.56 20.59 5.36
C ASP A 354 -3.95 20.87 6.82
N ARG A 355 -4.94 20.15 7.36
CA ARG A 355 -5.33 20.25 8.78
C ARG A 355 -4.18 19.82 9.69
N VAL A 356 -3.51 18.72 9.37
CA VAL A 356 -2.34 18.23 10.13
C VAL A 356 -1.20 19.25 10.10
N LEU A 357 -0.86 19.80 8.93
CA LEU A 357 0.22 20.78 8.77
C LEU A 357 -0.03 22.03 9.60
N LEU A 358 -1.23 22.60 9.52
CA LEU A 358 -1.64 23.74 10.32
C LEU A 358 -1.52 23.44 11.82
N ARG A 359 -1.91 22.23 12.24
CA ARG A 359 -1.80 21.81 13.63
C ARG A 359 -0.37 21.64 14.11
N LEU A 360 0.49 21.02 13.31
CA LEU A 360 1.90 20.84 13.63
C LEU A 360 2.59 22.20 13.84
N VAL A 361 2.32 23.17 12.96
CA VAL A 361 2.86 24.53 13.07
C VAL A 361 2.36 25.24 14.35
N GLN A 362 1.09 25.06 14.73
CA GLN A 362 0.57 25.61 15.98
C GLN A 362 1.26 25.02 17.21
N LEU A 363 1.54 23.71 17.20
CA LEU A 363 2.22 23.02 18.29
C LEU A 363 3.68 23.45 18.44
N GLU A 364 4.36 23.76 17.34
CA GLU A 364 5.73 24.31 17.37
C GLU A 364 5.76 25.74 17.92
N ASN A 365 4.81 26.58 17.51
CA ASN A 365 4.75 27.97 17.95
C ASN A 365 4.26 28.13 19.40
N ASN A 366 3.45 27.20 19.91
CA ASN A 366 2.87 27.26 21.26
C ASN A 366 3.09 25.96 22.04
N PRO A 367 4.27 25.75 22.64
CA PRO A 367 4.60 24.54 23.40
C PRO A 367 3.78 24.37 24.69
N SER A 368 3.00 25.38 25.08
CA SER A 368 2.05 25.35 26.20
C SER A 368 0.69 24.73 25.84
N ILE A 369 0.38 24.52 24.56
CA ILE A 369 -0.81 23.77 24.15
C ILE A 369 -0.66 22.34 24.66
N SER A 370 -1.61 21.89 25.47
CA SER A 370 -1.62 20.51 25.97
C SER A 370 -1.57 19.54 24.79
N LYS A 371 -0.57 18.66 24.79
CA LYS A 371 -0.45 17.52 23.89
C LYS A 371 -1.68 16.59 23.96
N ALA A 372 -2.58 16.76 24.91
CA ALA A 372 -3.87 16.06 24.95
C ALA A 372 -4.91 16.60 23.96
N THR A 373 -4.65 17.74 23.29
CA THR A 373 -5.57 18.39 22.33
C THR A 373 -5.31 17.94 20.87
N ILE A 374 -4.44 16.96 20.67
CA ILE A 374 -4.11 16.32 19.39
C ILE A 374 -5.30 15.57 18.75
N PRO A 375 -6.29 14.99 19.48
CA PRO A 375 -7.34 14.16 18.87
C PRO A 375 -8.50 14.86 18.13
N THR A 376 -8.46 16.16 17.84
CA THR A 376 -9.67 16.88 17.36
C THR A 376 -9.79 17.04 15.85
N ASP A 377 -8.68 17.12 15.11
CA ASP A 377 -8.72 17.42 13.68
C ASP A 377 -9.28 16.25 12.85
N PHE A 378 -8.84 15.03 13.16
CA PHE A 378 -9.35 13.83 12.53
C PHE A 378 -10.80 13.55 12.89
N SER A 379 -11.19 13.83 14.14
CA SER A 379 -12.57 13.69 14.59
C SER A 379 -13.50 14.65 13.84
N SER A 380 -13.10 15.91 13.65
CA SER A 380 -13.84 16.86 12.80
C SER A 380 -13.92 16.38 11.35
N PHE A 381 -12.80 15.97 10.76
CA PHE A 381 -12.76 15.48 9.38
C PHE A 381 -13.69 14.28 9.18
N SER A 382 -13.66 13.33 10.11
CA SER A 382 -14.49 12.13 10.09
C SER A 382 -15.97 12.44 10.32
N ASN A 383 -16.30 13.44 11.15
CA ASN A 383 -17.67 13.91 11.38
C ASN A 383 -18.26 14.57 10.13
N ASP A 384 -17.49 15.40 9.44
CA ASP A 384 -17.89 16.02 8.18
C ASP A 384 -18.14 14.93 7.12
N ALA A 385 -17.21 13.98 7.01
CA ALA A 385 -17.30 12.86 6.07
C ALA A 385 -18.50 11.95 6.31
N ILE A 386 -18.76 11.51 7.56
CA ILE A 386 -19.91 10.64 7.86
C ILE A 386 -21.24 11.36 7.60
N THR A 387 -21.31 12.67 7.86
CA THR A 387 -22.51 13.47 7.58
C THR A 387 -22.77 13.57 6.08
N ALA A 388 -21.72 13.74 5.27
CA ALA A 388 -21.84 13.68 3.82
C ALA A 388 -22.32 12.30 3.35
N ILE A 389 -21.74 11.21 3.86
CA ILE A 389 -22.14 9.84 3.53
C ILE A 389 -23.61 9.58 3.88
N GLU A 390 -24.04 9.97 5.08
CA GLU A 390 -25.43 9.81 5.51
C GLU A 390 -26.42 10.56 4.60
N HIS A 391 -26.04 11.74 4.10
CA HIS A 391 -26.86 12.48 3.13
C HIS A 391 -26.87 11.82 1.76
N ILE A 392 -25.70 11.40 1.27
CA ILE A 392 -25.55 10.69 0.01
C ILE A 392 -26.46 9.46 0.03
N LEU A 393 -26.32 8.58 1.03
CA LEU A 393 -27.09 7.33 1.13
C LEU A 393 -28.62 7.54 1.17
N LYS A 394 -29.12 8.68 1.67
CA LYS A 394 -30.55 8.99 1.63
C LYS A 394 -31.09 9.21 0.22
N LEU A 395 -30.25 9.64 -0.73
CA LEU A 395 -30.67 9.94 -2.10
C LEU A 395 -30.94 8.68 -2.94
N HIS A 396 -30.35 7.52 -2.60
CA HIS A 396 -30.54 6.22 -3.27
C HIS A 396 -30.37 6.21 -4.81
N VAL A 397 -29.71 7.20 -5.39
CA VAL A 397 -29.48 7.32 -6.84
C VAL A 397 -28.00 7.56 -7.08
N PHE A 398 -27.27 6.50 -7.45
CA PHE A 398 -25.85 6.60 -7.81
C PHE A 398 -25.57 5.73 -9.03
N ASP A 399 -24.94 6.33 -10.05
CA ASP A 399 -24.46 5.60 -11.24
C ASP A 399 -23.14 4.86 -10.96
N SER A 400 -22.39 5.31 -9.96
CA SER A 400 -21.11 4.73 -9.50
C SER A 400 -20.99 4.83 -7.98
N VAL A 401 -20.04 4.09 -7.40
CA VAL A 401 -19.73 4.18 -5.96
C VAL A 401 -19.31 5.62 -5.64
N PRO A 402 -19.99 6.33 -4.71
CA PRO A 402 -19.58 7.67 -4.29
C PRO A 402 -18.21 7.65 -3.62
N ASN A 403 -17.40 8.67 -3.88
CA ASN A 403 -16.02 8.73 -3.41
C ASN A 403 -15.94 8.74 -1.87
N GLU A 404 -16.86 9.43 -1.19
CA GLU A 404 -16.91 9.56 0.27
C GLU A 404 -17.05 8.20 0.99
N ILE A 405 -17.67 7.21 0.33
CA ILE A 405 -17.81 5.84 0.88
C ILE A 405 -16.44 5.23 1.18
N SER A 406 -15.38 5.63 0.46
CA SER A 406 -14.02 5.17 0.76
C SER A 406 -13.58 5.50 2.16
N LEU A 407 -14.13 6.54 2.81
CA LEU A 407 -13.72 6.98 4.14
C LEU A 407 -14.30 6.13 5.29
N LEU A 408 -15.26 5.23 5.02
CA LEU A 408 -15.92 4.41 6.06
C LEU A 408 -14.95 3.57 6.93
N PRO A 409 -13.93 2.88 6.38
CA PRO A 409 -12.95 2.15 7.21
C PRO A 409 -12.19 3.05 8.17
N ILE A 410 -12.04 4.33 7.82
CA ILE A 410 -11.34 5.30 8.65
C ILE A 410 -12.24 5.81 9.77
N ILE A 411 -13.48 6.19 9.41
CA ILE A 411 -14.51 6.68 10.33
C ILE A 411 -14.78 5.65 11.44
N LEU A 412 -14.78 4.35 11.12
CA LEU A 412 -14.99 3.30 12.12
C LEU A 412 -13.89 3.20 13.18
N SER A 413 -12.72 3.77 12.96
CA SER A 413 -11.67 3.78 13.98
C SER A 413 -11.87 4.89 15.00
N GLU A 414 -12.75 5.86 14.72
CA GLU A 414 -13.18 6.84 15.70
C GLU A 414 -14.25 6.24 16.60
N THR A 415 -13.93 5.99 17.87
CA THR A 415 -14.85 5.37 18.83
C THR A 415 -16.20 6.07 18.92
N SER A 416 -16.21 7.41 18.81
CA SER A 416 -17.42 8.22 18.85
C SER A 416 -18.32 8.05 17.61
N LEU A 417 -17.78 7.60 16.48
CA LEU A 417 -18.47 7.48 15.19
C LEU A 417 -18.75 6.03 14.78
N GLN A 418 -18.23 5.04 15.51
CA GLN A 418 -18.39 3.62 15.21
C GLN A 418 -19.84 3.22 14.91
N LEU A 419 -20.79 3.60 15.76
CA LEU A 419 -22.20 3.23 15.58
C LEU A 419 -22.79 3.89 14.32
N ARG A 420 -22.54 5.19 14.11
CA ARG A 420 -22.99 5.93 12.90
C ARG A 420 -22.39 5.32 11.64
N GLY A 421 -21.09 5.05 11.64
CA GLY A 421 -20.39 4.41 10.54
C GLY A 421 -20.94 3.02 10.23
N MET A 422 -21.20 2.20 11.24
CA MET A 422 -21.79 0.87 11.05
C MET A 422 -23.21 0.92 10.50
N MET A 423 -24.04 1.87 10.95
CA MET A 423 -25.38 2.09 10.40
C MET A 423 -25.33 2.54 8.93
N ALA A 424 -24.40 3.44 8.58
CA ALA A 424 -24.17 3.85 7.20
C ALA A 424 -23.74 2.66 6.32
N ILE A 425 -22.85 1.80 6.83
CA ILE A 425 -22.43 0.55 6.14
C ILE A 425 -23.63 -0.38 5.92
N CYS A 426 -24.50 -0.57 6.91
CA CYS A 426 -25.70 -1.41 6.76
C CYS A 426 -26.58 -0.90 5.62
N ASN A 427 -26.85 0.41 5.58
CA ASN A 427 -27.65 1.04 4.54
C ASN A 427 -26.98 0.94 3.16
N TYR A 428 -25.65 1.06 3.10
CA TYR A 428 -24.90 0.97 1.84
C TYR A 428 -24.84 -0.45 1.28
N ILE A 429 -24.60 -1.46 2.13
CA ILE A 429 -24.53 -2.88 1.72
C ILE A 429 -25.84 -3.36 1.09
N ASP A 430 -26.97 -2.77 1.48
CA ASP A 430 -28.28 -3.09 0.91
C ASP A 430 -28.47 -2.63 -0.53
N LEU A 431 -27.60 -1.76 -1.05
CA LEU A 431 -27.62 -1.34 -2.45
C LEU A 431 -27.18 -2.45 -3.42
N GLY A 432 -26.46 -3.48 -2.95
CA GLY A 432 -26.16 -4.68 -3.73
C GLY A 432 -24.70 -5.11 -3.75
N GLU A 433 -24.36 -5.97 -4.73
CA GLU A 433 -23.04 -6.62 -4.85
C GLU A 433 -21.88 -5.63 -4.95
N MET A 434 -22.03 -4.57 -5.75
CA MET A 434 -21.00 -3.56 -5.94
C MET A 434 -20.62 -2.85 -4.63
N ALA A 435 -21.62 -2.60 -3.76
CA ALA A 435 -21.38 -1.98 -2.46
C ALA A 435 -20.58 -2.89 -1.53
N ILE A 436 -20.87 -4.19 -1.55
CA ILE A 436 -20.13 -5.19 -0.76
C ILE A 436 -18.70 -5.32 -1.27
N ARG A 437 -18.51 -5.45 -2.60
CA ARG A 437 -17.18 -5.53 -3.22
C ARG A 437 -16.34 -4.31 -2.88
N SER A 438 -16.89 -3.10 -3.03
CA SER A 438 -16.14 -1.87 -2.75
C SER A 438 -15.69 -1.80 -1.29
N LEU A 439 -16.58 -2.08 -0.33
CA LEU A 439 -16.22 -2.06 1.10
C LEU A 439 -15.14 -3.07 1.47
N ILE A 440 -15.23 -4.29 0.94
CA ILE A 440 -14.22 -5.33 1.18
C ILE A 440 -12.86 -4.87 0.64
N CYS A 441 -12.83 -4.33 -0.58
CA CYS A 441 -11.61 -3.79 -1.18
C CYS A 441 -11.09 -2.58 -0.37
N TYR A 442 -11.94 -1.68 0.11
CA TYR A 442 -11.48 -0.55 0.92
C TYR A 442 -10.86 -0.98 2.25
N GLY A 443 -10.98 -2.26 2.63
CA GLY A 443 -10.32 -2.84 3.79
C GLY A 443 -11.17 -2.75 5.04
N ILE A 444 -12.50 -2.83 4.91
CA ILE A 444 -13.41 -2.74 6.05
C ILE A 444 -13.29 -3.94 7.01
N MET A 445 -12.90 -5.11 6.52
CA MET A 445 -12.96 -6.36 7.29
C MET A 445 -12.03 -6.38 8.52
N PRO A 446 -10.72 -6.03 8.40
CA PRO A 446 -9.86 -5.90 9.58
C PRO A 446 -10.38 -4.87 10.59
N VAL A 447 -10.97 -3.77 10.11
CA VAL A 447 -11.50 -2.70 10.96
C VAL A 447 -12.68 -3.22 11.78
N ILE A 448 -13.67 -3.85 11.12
CA ILE A 448 -14.81 -4.48 11.80
C ILE A 448 -14.31 -5.50 12.83
N MET A 449 -13.35 -6.37 12.48
CA MET A 449 -12.81 -7.35 13.45
C MET A 449 -12.18 -6.72 14.69
N SER A 450 -11.65 -5.51 14.58
CA SER A 450 -10.98 -4.79 15.67
C SER A 450 -11.91 -3.94 16.54
N LEU A 451 -13.21 -3.86 16.23
CA LEU A 451 -14.15 -3.02 16.97
C LEU A 451 -14.31 -3.46 18.45
N PRO A 452 -14.54 -2.52 19.38
CA PRO A 452 -14.62 -2.80 20.82
C PRO A 452 -16.01 -3.32 21.23
N TYR A 453 -16.37 -4.53 20.78
CA TYR A 453 -17.69 -5.15 21.03
C TYR A 453 -18.06 -5.30 22.51
N ARG A 454 -17.06 -5.38 23.39
CA ARG A 454 -17.28 -5.50 24.84
C ARG A 454 -17.68 -4.18 25.49
N GLU A 455 -17.21 -3.07 24.95
CA GLU A 455 -17.48 -1.73 25.47
C GLU A 455 -18.77 -1.17 24.85
N ASN A 456 -19.01 -1.49 23.58
CA ASN A 456 -20.14 -1.00 22.80
C ASN A 456 -20.99 -2.17 22.23
N PRO A 457 -21.89 -2.77 23.03
CA PRO A 457 -22.70 -3.91 22.59
C PRO A 457 -23.69 -3.58 21.47
N ASP A 458 -24.05 -2.30 21.30
CA ASP A 458 -24.93 -1.83 20.22
C ASP A 458 -24.35 -2.09 18.81
N LEU A 459 -23.04 -2.32 18.71
CA LEU A 459 -22.37 -2.66 17.45
C LEU A 459 -22.63 -4.11 17.00
N ILE A 460 -23.02 -5.01 17.90
CA ILE A 460 -23.14 -6.44 17.62
C ILE A 460 -24.17 -6.70 16.52
N LEU A 461 -25.35 -6.08 16.60
CA LEU A 461 -26.43 -6.29 15.65
C LEU A 461 -26.09 -5.74 14.24
N PRO A 462 -25.65 -4.48 14.07
CA PRO A 462 -25.19 -3.97 12.77
C PRO A 462 -24.07 -4.81 12.16
N VAL A 463 -23.09 -5.22 12.96
CA VAL A 463 -21.97 -6.04 12.46
C VAL A 463 -22.45 -7.43 12.04
N ALA A 464 -23.32 -8.07 12.83
CA ALA A 464 -23.89 -9.37 12.47
C ALA A 464 -24.69 -9.29 11.16
N TYR A 465 -25.44 -8.21 10.97
CA TYR A 465 -26.16 -7.94 9.71
C TYR A 465 -25.21 -7.82 8.52
N CYS A 466 -24.17 -6.99 8.64
CA CYS A 466 -23.16 -6.81 7.61
C CYS A 466 -22.46 -8.13 7.26
N ALA A 467 -22.07 -8.89 8.28
CA ALA A 467 -21.40 -10.19 8.10
C ALA A 467 -22.30 -11.21 7.38
N ALA A 468 -23.58 -11.28 7.76
CA ALA A 468 -24.55 -12.15 7.10
C ALA A 468 -24.72 -11.79 5.63
N LYS A 469 -24.86 -10.50 5.32
CA LYS A 469 -24.97 -10.00 3.94
C LYS A 469 -23.73 -10.34 3.12
N MET A 470 -22.53 -10.04 3.64
CA MET A 470 -21.27 -10.37 2.96
C MET A 470 -21.13 -11.88 2.69
N GLN A 471 -21.52 -12.74 3.64
CA GLN A 471 -21.50 -14.20 3.47
C GLN A 471 -22.51 -14.70 2.43
N CYS A 472 -23.66 -14.07 2.27
CA CYS A 472 -24.61 -14.45 1.22
C CYS A 472 -24.00 -14.28 -0.18
N TYR A 473 -23.15 -13.27 -0.39
CA TYR A 473 -22.51 -13.02 -1.69
C TYR A 473 -21.27 -13.89 -1.94
N SER A 474 -20.61 -14.40 -0.92
CA SER A 474 -19.46 -15.30 -1.10
C SER A 474 -19.80 -16.67 -1.69
N LEU A 475 -21.08 -17.03 -1.65
CA LEU A 475 -21.62 -18.25 -2.23
C LEU A 475 -21.84 -18.16 -3.76
N ILE A 476 -21.62 -16.98 -4.37
CA ILE A 476 -21.98 -16.69 -5.78
C ILE A 476 -20.81 -16.93 -6.77
N GLY A 477 -19.64 -17.42 -6.32
CA GLY A 477 -18.57 -17.92 -7.20
C GLY A 477 -17.38 -16.97 -7.41
N ASP A 478 -17.43 -15.75 -6.87
CA ASP A 478 -16.29 -14.83 -6.88
C ASP A 478 -15.23 -15.26 -5.84
N ILE A 479 -14.10 -15.77 -6.34
CA ILE A 479 -12.98 -16.29 -5.54
C ILE A 479 -12.44 -15.23 -4.58
N ILE A 480 -12.44 -13.96 -4.99
CA ILE A 480 -11.90 -12.86 -4.20
C ILE A 480 -12.84 -12.56 -3.04
N LEU A 481 -14.14 -12.40 -3.31
CA LEU A 481 -15.15 -12.31 -2.26
C LEU A 481 -15.10 -13.52 -1.32
N ARG A 482 -14.87 -14.74 -1.83
CA ARG A 482 -14.74 -15.95 -1.00
C ARG A 482 -13.49 -15.92 -0.13
N SER A 483 -12.33 -15.56 -0.68
CA SER A 483 -11.09 -15.46 0.09
C SER A 483 -11.21 -14.43 1.23
N PHE A 484 -11.85 -13.29 0.96
CA PHE A 484 -12.07 -12.24 1.95
C PHE A 484 -13.14 -12.59 2.98
N THR A 485 -14.23 -13.24 2.58
CA THR A 485 -15.31 -13.62 3.51
C THR A 485 -15.00 -14.89 4.31
N CYS A 486 -14.17 -15.82 3.80
CA CYS A 486 -13.61 -16.89 4.61
C CYS A 486 -12.72 -16.34 5.74
N SER A 487 -12.06 -15.19 5.51
CA SER A 487 -11.35 -14.48 6.59
C SER A 487 -12.29 -13.93 7.67
N ALA A 488 -13.61 -13.86 7.43
CA ALA A 488 -14.63 -13.44 8.40
C ALA A 488 -15.04 -14.53 9.41
N LEU A 489 -14.57 -15.77 9.26
CA LEU A 489 -14.85 -16.85 10.22
C LEU A 489 -14.47 -16.51 11.68
N PRO A 490 -13.38 -15.79 11.97
CA PRO A 490 -13.06 -15.31 13.33
C PRO A 490 -14.08 -14.30 13.87
N LEU A 491 -14.76 -13.54 13.00
CA LEU A 491 -15.81 -12.61 13.42
C LEU A 491 -16.95 -13.35 14.13
N ARG A 492 -17.24 -14.59 13.69
CA ARG A 492 -18.23 -15.46 14.30
C ARG A 492 -17.91 -15.69 15.78
N SER A 493 -16.68 -16.12 16.11
CA SER A 493 -16.30 -16.37 17.51
C SER A 493 -16.35 -15.09 18.36
N VAL A 494 -15.90 -13.96 17.80
CA VAL A 494 -15.93 -12.67 18.51
C VAL A 494 -17.37 -12.24 18.83
N LEU A 495 -18.28 -12.33 17.86
CA LEU A 495 -19.69 -12.00 18.05
C LEU A 495 -20.39 -12.97 19.02
N PHE A 496 -20.11 -14.28 18.94
CA PHE A 496 -20.68 -15.26 19.87
C PHE A 496 -20.15 -15.10 21.30
N GLU A 497 -18.88 -14.74 21.48
CA GLU A 497 -18.33 -14.43 22.80
C GLU A 497 -18.93 -13.15 23.40
N ALA A 498 -19.12 -12.12 22.57
CA ALA A 498 -19.78 -10.88 22.99
C ALA A 498 -21.24 -11.15 23.40
N ALA A 499 -21.98 -11.89 22.57
CA ALA A 499 -23.39 -12.23 22.81
C ALA A 499 -23.63 -13.17 24.00
N LYS A 500 -22.64 -13.96 24.43
CA LYS A 500 -22.75 -14.80 25.64
C LYS A 500 -22.61 -14.02 26.96
N LYS A 501 -22.11 -12.79 26.89
CA LYS A 501 -21.79 -11.95 28.07
C LYS A 501 -22.72 -10.74 28.23
N THR A 502 -23.50 -10.44 27.21
CA THR A 502 -24.71 -9.60 27.26
C THR A 502 -25.90 -10.43 27.70
#